data_AF-A0A239E5E9-F1
#
_entry.id   AF-A0A239E5E9-F1
#
_cell.length_a   1.000
_cell.length_b   1.000
_cell.length_c   1.000
_cell.angle_alpha   90.00
_cell.angle_beta   90.00
_cell.angle_gamma   90.00
#
_symmetry.space_group_name_H-M   'P 1'
#
loop_
_entity.id
_entity.type
_entity.pdbx_description
1 polymer ?
#
loop_
_entity_poly.entity_id
_entity_poly.type
_entity_poly.pdbx_seq_one_letter_code
_entity_poly.pdbx_strand_id
1 'polypeptide(L)'
;MTKKHKIPAFTLSEILVVLAITSIVITIAFTVLSLISKQFITMQSRYEERTEVTKFKQRLLFDFEKGSQIFWNEKIQELSITHQDEVTRYEMTSEYVLRDSDTIDLKVLNTQLYYKGDTIEEGIVDGIEIELEATGRAVQFFVSKEIDARQIVQELWD
;
A
#
# COMPACT_ATOMS: atom_id res chain seq x y z
N MET A 1 -29.86 -9.30 -74.19
CA MET A 1 -28.72 -8.36 -74.00
C MET A 1 -28.73 -7.87 -72.57
N THR A 2 -27.78 -8.29 -71.74
CA THR A 2 -27.67 -7.89 -70.32
C THR A 2 -26.90 -6.56 -70.20
N LYS A 3 -27.57 -5.50 -69.71
CA LYS A 3 -26.93 -4.20 -69.45
C LYS A 3 -25.97 -4.31 -68.26
N LYS A 4 -24.66 -4.31 -68.52
CA LYS A 4 -23.63 -4.16 -67.47
C LYS A 4 -23.76 -2.76 -66.83
N HIS A 5 -24.06 -2.70 -65.55
CA HIS A 5 -23.96 -1.47 -64.77
C HIS A 5 -22.47 -1.18 -64.51
N LYS A 6 -22.00 0.01 -64.94
CA LYS A 6 -20.63 0.46 -64.68
C LYS A 6 -20.62 1.19 -63.34
N ILE A 7 -19.71 0.78 -62.45
CA ILE A 7 -19.48 1.45 -61.16
C ILE A 7 -18.63 2.69 -61.45
N PRO A 8 -19.02 3.89 -60.97
CA PRO A 8 -18.20 5.09 -61.13
C PRO A 8 -16.87 4.91 -60.39
N ALA A 9 -15.76 5.27 -61.04
CA ALA A 9 -14.44 5.24 -60.42
C ALA A 9 -14.23 6.50 -59.57
N PHE A 10 -13.69 6.33 -58.37
CA PHE A 10 -13.27 7.45 -57.52
C PHE A 10 -12.09 8.18 -58.14
N THR A 11 -12.05 9.50 -57.94
CA THR A 11 -10.92 10.33 -58.37
C THR A 11 -9.75 10.21 -57.41
N LEU A 12 -8.53 10.44 -57.92
CA LEU A 12 -7.32 10.42 -57.10
C LEU A 12 -7.38 11.45 -55.96
N SER A 13 -7.97 12.62 -56.22
CA SER A 13 -8.21 13.66 -55.22
C SER A 13 -9.13 13.20 -54.08
N GLU A 14 -10.19 12.45 -54.38
CA GLU A 14 -11.09 11.91 -53.34
C GLU A 14 -10.35 10.91 -52.44
N ILE A 15 -9.54 10.03 -53.02
CA ILE A 15 -8.73 9.08 -52.25
C ILE A 15 -7.71 9.80 -51.37
N LEU A 16 -7.03 10.85 -51.88
CA LEU A 16 -6.07 11.62 -51.09
C LEU A 16 -6.70 12.33 -49.89
N VAL A 17 -7.87 12.93 -50.07
CA VAL A 17 -8.60 13.59 -48.96
C VAL A 17 -9.00 12.57 -47.91
N VAL A 18 -9.50 11.40 -48.32
CA VAL A 18 -9.86 10.33 -47.38
C VAL A 18 -8.62 9.86 -46.61
N LEU A 19 -7.49 9.63 -47.27
CA LEU A 19 -6.24 9.23 -46.60
C LEU A 19 -5.72 10.29 -45.62
N ALA A 20 -5.83 11.57 -45.97
CA ALA A 20 -5.47 12.65 -45.07
C ALA A 20 -6.35 12.63 -43.80
N ILE A 21 -7.67 12.54 -43.96
CA ILE A 21 -8.61 12.52 -42.83
C ILE A 21 -8.40 11.26 -41.98
N THR A 22 -8.23 10.08 -42.58
CA THR A 22 -8.01 8.84 -41.83
C THR A 22 -6.73 8.90 -41.02
N SER A 23 -5.64 9.45 -41.58
CA SER A 23 -4.39 9.61 -40.83
C SER A 23 -4.56 10.48 -39.58
N ILE A 24 -5.27 11.61 -39.69
CA ILE A 24 -5.55 12.51 -38.56
C ILE A 24 -6.35 11.76 -37.48
N VAL A 25 -7.40 11.06 -37.88
CA VAL A 25 -8.25 10.30 -36.94
C VAL A 25 -7.46 9.21 -36.24
N ILE A 26 -6.62 8.46 -36.99
CA ILE A 26 -5.76 7.41 -36.44
C ILE A 26 -4.76 8.00 -35.42
N THR A 27 -4.12 9.14 -35.73
CA THR A 27 -3.20 9.81 -34.80
C THR A 27 -3.89 10.24 -33.51
N ILE A 28 -5.09 10.81 -33.61
CA ILE A 28 -5.86 11.21 -32.43
C ILE A 28 -6.21 9.98 -31.58
N ALA A 29 -6.68 8.89 -32.21
CA ALA A 29 -7.03 7.66 -31.50
C ALA A 29 -5.83 7.08 -30.74
N PHE A 30 -4.65 7.01 -31.38
CA PHE A 30 -3.42 6.53 -30.72
C PHE A 30 -2.97 7.45 -29.59
N THR A 31 -3.13 8.76 -29.75
CA THR A 31 -2.77 9.73 -28.71
C THR A 31 -3.65 9.56 -27.47
N VAL A 32 -4.97 9.43 -27.66
CA VAL A 32 -5.92 9.17 -26.58
C VAL A 32 -5.61 7.84 -25.89
N LEU A 33 -5.38 6.77 -26.66
CA LEU A 33 -5.00 5.48 -26.10
C LEU A 33 -3.73 5.57 -25.26
N SER A 34 -2.68 6.22 -25.78
CA SER A 34 -1.42 6.40 -25.05
C SER A 34 -1.61 7.16 -23.74
N LEU A 35 -2.45 8.20 -23.74
CA LEU A 35 -2.75 8.97 -22.54
C LEU A 35 -3.45 8.11 -21.47
N ILE A 36 -4.47 7.36 -21.88
CA ILE A 36 -5.22 6.48 -20.98
C ILE A 36 -4.31 5.38 -20.42
N SER A 37 -3.50 4.75 -21.25
CA SER A 37 -2.55 3.71 -20.79
C SER A 37 -1.57 4.25 -19.75
N LYS A 38 -1.04 5.46 -19.93
CA LYS A 38 -0.16 6.10 -18.94
C LYS A 38 -0.87 6.37 -17.61
N GLN A 39 -2.13 6.79 -17.66
CA GLN A 39 -2.95 7.00 -16.47
C GLN A 39 -3.18 5.68 -15.73
N PHE A 40 -3.50 4.60 -16.44
CA PHE A 40 -3.67 3.28 -15.82
C PHE A 40 -2.39 2.77 -15.15
N ILE A 41 -1.23 2.89 -15.78
CA ILE A 41 0.06 2.48 -15.18
C ILE A 41 0.32 3.27 -13.88
N THR A 42 0.09 4.58 -13.90
CA THR A 42 0.27 5.44 -12.72
C THR A 42 -0.74 5.12 -11.61
N MET A 43 -1.96 4.77 -11.98
CA MET A 43 -2.99 4.38 -11.00
C MET A 43 -2.66 3.02 -10.38
N GLN A 44 -2.20 2.06 -11.19
CA GLN A 44 -1.83 0.72 -10.74
C GLN A 44 -0.74 0.79 -9.68
N SER A 45 0.36 1.52 -9.92
CA SER A 45 1.44 1.64 -8.94
C SER A 45 0.98 2.29 -7.63
N ARG A 46 0.17 3.36 -7.72
CA ARG A 46 -0.40 4.00 -6.53
C ARG A 46 -1.37 3.10 -5.76
N TYR A 47 -2.08 2.24 -6.47
CA TYR A 47 -3.03 1.31 -5.88
C TYR A 47 -2.30 0.16 -5.17
N GLU A 48 -1.24 -0.36 -5.77
CA GLU A 48 -0.36 -1.38 -5.18
C GLU A 48 0.23 -0.87 -3.86
N GLU A 49 0.84 0.32 -3.86
CA GLU A 49 1.45 0.92 -2.67
C GLU A 49 0.44 1.15 -1.53
N ARG A 50 -0.76 1.68 -1.84
CA ARG A 50 -1.84 1.81 -0.85
C ARG A 50 -2.34 0.48 -0.32
N THR A 51 -2.36 -0.54 -1.17
CA THR A 51 -2.78 -1.88 -0.80
C THR A 51 -1.78 -2.49 0.18
N GLU A 52 -0.47 -2.30 -0.03
CA GLU A 52 0.56 -2.77 0.90
C GLU A 52 0.46 -2.06 2.27
N VAL A 53 0.26 -0.74 2.30
CA VAL A 53 0.00 -0.03 3.58
C VAL A 53 -1.23 -0.58 4.30
N THR A 54 -2.30 -0.85 3.55
CA THR A 54 -3.55 -1.36 4.13
C THR A 54 -3.37 -2.77 4.67
N LYS A 55 -2.69 -3.65 3.93
CA LYS A 55 -2.35 -5.01 4.36
C LYS A 55 -1.47 -4.99 5.61
N PHE A 56 -0.44 -4.14 5.62
CA PHE A 56 0.44 -3.98 6.77
C PHE A 56 -0.34 -3.54 8.00
N LYS A 57 -1.17 -2.49 7.90
CA LYS A 57 -2.03 -2.03 8.99
C LYS A 57 -2.95 -3.15 9.52
N GLN A 58 -3.63 -3.86 8.62
CA GLN A 58 -4.53 -4.96 9.01
C GLN A 58 -3.78 -6.09 9.71
N ARG A 59 -2.59 -6.43 9.21
CA ARG A 59 -1.77 -7.50 9.79
C ARG A 59 -1.22 -7.10 11.15
N LEU A 60 -0.73 -5.87 11.28
CA LEU A 60 -0.27 -5.34 12.56
C LEU A 60 -1.40 -5.29 13.58
N LEU A 61 -2.59 -4.81 13.19
CA LEU A 61 -3.77 -4.82 14.06
C LEU A 61 -4.13 -6.23 14.52
N PHE A 62 -4.16 -7.19 13.60
CA PHE A 62 -4.43 -8.58 13.92
C PHE A 62 -3.39 -9.17 14.90
N ASP A 63 -2.10 -8.92 14.66
CA ASP A 63 -1.03 -9.41 15.54
C ASP A 63 -1.08 -8.71 16.92
N PHE A 64 -1.42 -7.42 16.99
CA PHE A 64 -1.67 -6.69 18.24
C PHE A 64 -2.85 -7.27 19.03
N GLU A 65 -3.99 -7.48 18.38
CA GLU A 65 -5.19 -8.02 19.04
C GLU A 65 -4.94 -9.43 19.58
N LYS A 66 -4.23 -10.25 18.80
CA LYS A 66 -3.92 -11.63 19.14
C LYS A 66 -2.82 -11.71 20.22
N GLY A 67 -1.81 -10.85 20.18
CA GLY A 67 -0.66 -10.90 21.07
C GLY A 67 -1.03 -10.76 22.55
N SER A 68 -0.60 -11.69 23.40
CA SER A 68 -0.79 -11.59 24.85
C SER A 68 0.17 -10.57 25.49
N GLN A 69 1.39 -10.46 24.95
CA GLN A 69 2.40 -9.51 25.40
C GLN A 69 3.07 -8.87 24.20
N ILE A 70 3.21 -7.55 24.23
CA ILE A 70 3.86 -6.76 23.20
C ILE A 70 5.00 -6.01 23.88
N PHE A 71 6.20 -6.19 23.37
CA PHE A 71 7.41 -5.59 23.91
C PHE A 71 8.18 -4.90 22.81
N TRP A 72 8.66 -3.69 23.08
CA TRP A 72 9.52 -2.94 22.18
C TRP A 72 10.94 -2.87 22.73
N ASN A 73 11.90 -3.17 21.86
CA ASN A 73 13.31 -3.05 22.11
C ASN A 73 13.91 -1.95 21.22
N GLU A 74 14.21 -0.81 21.82
CA GLU A 74 14.74 0.36 21.11
C GLU A 74 16.11 0.11 20.47
N LYS A 75 16.97 -0.69 21.11
CA LYS A 75 18.37 -0.89 20.67
C LYS A 75 18.46 -1.58 19.32
N ILE A 76 17.50 -2.44 19.03
CA ILE A 76 17.41 -3.20 17.78
C ILE A 76 16.20 -2.76 16.93
N GLN A 77 15.44 -1.76 17.37
CA GLN A 77 14.22 -1.28 16.72
C GLN A 77 13.23 -2.42 16.41
N GLU A 78 13.05 -3.31 17.40
CA GLU A 78 12.25 -4.53 17.25
C GLU A 78 11.01 -4.49 18.15
N LEU A 79 9.84 -4.73 17.54
CA LEU A 79 8.61 -5.03 18.24
C LEU A 79 8.41 -6.55 18.27
N SER A 80 8.47 -7.11 19.48
CA SER A 80 8.20 -8.51 19.75
C SER A 80 6.77 -8.69 20.25
N ILE A 81 5.95 -9.43 19.50
CA ILE A 81 4.58 -9.77 19.84
C ILE A 81 4.51 -11.25 20.16
N THR A 82 4.25 -11.59 21.42
CA THR A 82 4.12 -12.98 21.87
C THR A 82 2.66 -13.37 21.93
N HIS A 83 2.30 -14.48 21.29
CA HIS A 83 1.00 -15.12 21.41
C HIS A 83 1.18 -16.61 21.74
N GLN A 84 0.74 -17.01 22.94
CA GLN A 84 0.94 -18.36 23.46
C GLN A 84 2.44 -18.72 23.48
N ASP A 85 2.90 -19.55 22.56
CA ASP A 85 4.31 -19.98 22.44
C ASP A 85 5.01 -19.43 21.18
N GLU A 86 4.30 -18.65 20.35
CA GLU A 86 4.86 -18.06 19.13
C GLU A 86 5.18 -16.57 19.34
N VAL A 87 6.38 -16.16 18.93
CA VAL A 87 6.80 -14.75 18.94
C VAL A 87 6.89 -14.27 17.50
N THR A 88 6.07 -13.29 17.14
CA THR A 88 6.19 -12.54 15.89
C THR A 88 7.08 -11.33 16.13
N ARG A 89 8.16 -11.20 15.37
CA ARG A 89 9.10 -10.08 15.48
C ARG A 89 8.92 -9.13 14.30
N TYR A 90 8.84 -7.85 14.60
CA TYR A 90 8.85 -6.77 13.62
C TYR A 90 10.08 -5.89 13.80
N GLU A 91 10.99 -5.88 12.85
CA GLU A 91 12.10 -4.94 12.83
C GLU A 91 11.71 -3.74 11.96
N MET A 92 11.65 -2.56 12.57
CA MET A 92 11.29 -1.31 11.90
C MET A 92 12.58 -0.65 11.39
N THR A 93 12.81 -0.72 10.08
CA THR A 93 13.89 0.02 9.42
C THR A 93 13.30 1.23 8.70
N SER A 94 14.12 2.24 8.36
CA SER A 94 13.65 3.43 7.63
C SER A 94 13.07 3.08 6.25
N GLU A 95 13.63 2.09 5.56
CA GLU A 95 13.26 1.75 4.18
C GLU A 95 12.29 0.56 4.07
N TYR A 96 12.27 -0.35 5.05
CA TYR A 96 11.42 -1.54 5.04
C TYR A 96 11.07 -1.98 6.45
N VAL A 97 10.02 -2.80 6.57
CA VAL A 97 9.66 -3.49 7.81
C VAL A 97 9.87 -4.98 7.60
N LEU A 98 10.69 -5.60 8.46
CA LEU A 98 10.89 -7.05 8.44
C LEU A 98 9.95 -7.68 9.46
N ARG A 99 9.11 -8.61 9.03
CA ARG A 99 8.26 -9.41 9.92
C ARG A 99 8.75 -10.86 9.88
N ASP A 100 9.44 -11.30 10.92
CA ASP A 100 10.12 -12.60 11.00
C ASP A 100 11.11 -12.82 9.83
N SER A 101 10.63 -13.29 8.69
CA SER A 101 11.40 -13.49 7.44
C SER A 101 10.74 -12.84 6.21
N ASP A 102 9.58 -12.21 6.38
CA ASP A 102 8.80 -11.54 5.34
C ASP A 102 9.21 -10.07 5.28
N THR A 103 9.70 -9.61 4.12
CA THR A 103 10.13 -8.22 3.92
C THR A 103 8.97 -7.41 3.34
N ILE A 104 8.56 -6.39 4.07
CA ILE A 104 7.50 -5.47 3.66
C ILE A 104 8.17 -4.16 3.23
N ASP A 105 8.15 -3.88 1.93
CA ASP A 105 8.76 -2.69 1.32
C ASP A 105 7.91 -1.45 1.59
N LEU A 106 8.05 -0.91 2.80
CA LEU A 106 7.35 0.27 3.29
C LEU A 106 8.34 1.17 4.01
N LYS A 107 8.39 2.42 3.58
CA LYS A 107 9.27 3.42 4.18
C LYS A 107 8.64 4.00 5.44
N VAL A 108 9.27 3.76 6.58
CA VAL A 108 8.84 4.23 7.89
C VAL A 108 9.45 5.60 8.15
N LEU A 109 8.59 6.60 8.33
CA LEU A 109 8.99 7.98 8.63
C LEU A 109 9.14 8.20 10.14
N ASN A 110 8.21 7.66 10.92
CA ASN A 110 8.20 7.77 12.37
C ASN A 110 7.45 6.60 13.01
N THR A 111 7.88 6.20 14.21
CA THR A 111 7.21 5.19 15.04
C THR A 111 7.14 5.72 16.46
N GLN A 112 5.93 5.91 16.98
CA GLN A 112 5.68 6.32 18.36
C GLN A 112 4.99 5.19 19.11
N LEU A 113 5.44 4.92 20.33
CA LEU A 113 4.94 3.82 21.15
C LEU A 113 4.30 4.36 22.42
N TYR A 114 3.28 3.65 22.88
CA TYR A 114 2.46 4.03 24.01
C TYR A 114 2.28 2.84 24.96
N TYR A 115 2.24 3.15 26.24
CA TYR A 115 1.82 2.26 27.31
C TYR A 115 0.89 3.00 28.26
N LYS A 116 -0.35 2.53 28.43
CA LYS A 116 -1.38 3.13 29.28
C LYS A 116 -1.64 4.61 28.99
N GLY A 117 -1.43 5.01 27.73
CA GLY A 117 -1.59 6.40 27.25
C GLY A 117 -0.35 7.28 27.37
N ASP A 118 0.73 6.82 28.00
CA ASP A 118 2.00 7.52 28.06
C ASP A 118 2.94 7.06 26.95
N THR A 119 3.72 7.98 26.38
CA THR A 119 4.73 7.66 25.37
C THR A 119 5.93 6.97 26.00
N ILE A 120 6.38 5.86 25.40
CA ILE A 120 7.52 5.07 25.88
C ILE A 120 8.59 4.91 24.80
N GLU A 121 9.84 4.78 25.23
CA GLU A 121 11.00 4.53 24.34
C GLU A 121 11.39 3.05 24.29
N GLU A 122 11.20 2.30 25.39
CA GLU A 122 11.49 0.86 25.52
C GLU A 122 10.49 0.24 26.51
N GLY A 123 10.09 -1.02 26.31
CA GLY A 123 9.28 -1.76 27.28
C GLY A 123 7.97 -2.33 26.74
N ILE A 124 7.00 -2.54 27.63
CA ILE A 124 5.69 -3.10 27.30
C ILE A 124 4.87 -2.05 26.56
N VAL A 125 4.26 -2.43 25.44
CA VAL A 125 3.49 -1.53 24.56
C VAL A 125 2.03 -1.95 24.56
N ASP A 126 1.10 -0.99 24.62
CA ASP A 126 -0.33 -1.23 24.38
C ASP A 126 -0.86 -0.46 23.15
N GLY A 127 -0.09 0.50 22.65
CA GLY A 127 -0.40 1.26 21.45
C GLY A 127 0.85 1.59 20.63
N ILE A 128 0.71 1.53 19.31
CA ILE A 128 1.74 1.93 18.35
C ILE A 128 1.12 2.86 17.32
N GLU A 129 1.84 3.93 17.04
CA GLU A 129 1.55 4.87 15.97
C GLU A 129 2.67 4.81 14.96
N ILE A 130 2.31 4.63 13.70
CA ILE A 130 3.28 4.51 12.61
C ILE A 130 2.92 5.55 11.56
N GLU A 131 3.93 6.31 11.15
CA GLU A 131 3.88 7.21 10.02
C GLU A 131 4.71 6.60 8.88
N LEU A 132 4.08 6.36 7.74
CA LEU A 132 4.69 5.77 6.55
C LEU A 132 4.66 6.75 5.38
N GLU A 133 5.61 6.64 4.47
CA GLU A 133 5.51 7.29 3.16
C GLU A 133 4.77 6.37 2.18
N ALA A 134 3.67 6.86 1.60
CA ALA A 134 2.93 6.15 0.57
C ALA A 134 2.42 7.11 -0.52
N THR A 135 2.75 6.82 -1.77
CA THR A 135 2.36 7.57 -2.98
C THR A 135 2.85 9.03 -2.95
N GLY A 136 3.98 9.27 -2.28
CA GLY A 136 4.57 10.59 -2.05
C GLY A 136 3.82 11.43 -1.00
N ARG A 137 3.12 10.80 -0.06
CA ARG A 137 2.43 11.45 1.06
C ARG A 137 2.66 10.65 2.34
N ALA A 138 2.73 11.35 3.46
CA ALA A 138 2.70 10.71 4.76
C ALA A 138 1.31 10.11 5.04
N VAL A 139 1.29 8.86 5.46
CA VAL A 139 0.10 8.14 5.92
C VAL A 139 0.37 7.68 7.35
N GLN A 140 -0.44 8.19 8.27
CA GLN A 140 -0.34 7.89 9.68
C GLN A 140 -1.50 7.00 10.10
N PHE A 141 -1.22 6.01 10.94
CA PHE A 141 -2.26 5.24 11.61
C PHE A 141 -1.81 4.80 13.00
N PHE A 142 -2.81 4.58 13.85
CA PHE A 142 -2.65 4.10 15.21
C PHE A 142 -3.27 2.72 15.36
N VAL A 143 -2.61 1.85 16.10
CA VAL A 143 -3.06 0.51 16.50
C VAL A 143 -2.91 0.42 18.00
N SER A 144 -3.97 0.01 18.70
CA SER A 144 -3.94 -0.20 20.14
C SER A 144 -4.70 -1.45 20.52
N LYS A 145 -4.35 -2.00 21.68
CA LYS A 145 -5.06 -3.10 22.31
C LYS A 145 -5.66 -2.64 23.64
N GLU A 146 -6.90 -3.05 23.93
CA GLU A 146 -7.42 -2.96 25.29
C GLU A 146 -6.65 -3.94 26.19
N ILE A 147 -6.01 -3.43 27.23
CA ILE A 147 -5.30 -4.28 28.21
C ILE A 147 -6.35 -5.13 28.94
N ASP A 148 -6.30 -6.45 28.74
CA ASP A 148 -7.20 -7.40 29.38
C ASP A 148 -7.00 -7.38 30.90
N ALA A 149 -8.10 -7.43 31.67
CA ALA A 149 -8.10 -7.25 33.13
C ALA A 149 -7.19 -8.24 33.87
N ARG A 150 -6.86 -9.39 33.26
CA ARG A 150 -5.92 -10.37 33.81
C ARG A 150 -4.47 -9.87 33.88
N GLN A 151 -4.05 -9.05 32.93
CA GLN A 151 -2.70 -8.50 32.87
C GLN A 151 -2.51 -7.40 33.93
N ILE A 152 -3.58 -6.62 34.17
CA ILE A 152 -3.64 -5.62 35.25
C ILE A 152 -3.57 -6.29 36.63
N VAL A 153 -4.21 -7.46 36.80
CA VAL A 153 -4.16 -8.18 38.06
C VAL A 153 -2.75 -8.69 38.33
N GLN A 154 -2.04 -9.29 37.36
CA GLN A 154 -0.67 -9.79 37.57
C GLN A 154 0.31 -8.68 38.00
N GLU A 155 0.23 -7.49 37.39
CA GLU A 155 1.05 -6.30 37.75
C GLU A 155 0.71 -5.71 39.13
N LEU A 156 -0.46 -6.01 39.71
CA LEU A 156 -0.86 -5.52 41.04
C LEU A 156 -0.39 -6.43 42.18
N TRP A 157 0.14 -7.62 41.88
CA TRP A 157 0.62 -8.59 42.87
C TRP A 157 2.14 -8.84 42.83
N ASP A 158 2.87 -8.18 41.91
CA ASP A 158 4.34 -8.05 41.90
C ASP A 158 4.76 -6.64 42.38
#